data_AF-A0A358IXP9-F1
#
_entry.id   AF-A0A358IXP9-F1
#
_cell.length_a   1.000
_cell.length_b   1.000
_cell.length_c   1.000
_cell.angle_alpha   90.00
_cell.angle_beta   90.00
_cell.angle_gamma   90.00
#
_symmetry.space_group_name_H-M   'P 1'
#
loop_
_entity.id
_entity.type
_entity.pdbx_description
1 polymer ?
#
loop_
_entity_poly.entity_id
_entity_poly.type
_entity_poly.pdbx_seq_one_letter_code
_entity_poly.pdbx_strand_id
1 'polypeptide(L)'
;MAALRSGKIFAPPYHDPGQRQESKADLNKVALSVWRHADPFAGTLADRYLRARAIVPEGINARFDPRCQCGAGAAKAFAPALIVPIEEDAGVVAIHRTFLTPDGRWKADMEEPKRMLGNPGVGAVRWGGIPTDGVLRLAEGVEDAASVMNLLEPGHFVWPVLGIERYQGIAIPESIHTVILYSQHGIEAARELERATP
;
A
#
# COMPACT_ATOMS: atom_id res chain seq x y z
N MET A 1 -40.98 -25.73 4.35
CA MET A 1 -40.91 -26.43 3.05
C MET A 1 -40.78 -25.38 1.95
N ALA A 2 -39.55 -25.00 1.59
CA ALA A 2 -38.95 -25.24 0.26
C ALA A 2 -39.33 -24.15 -0.77
N ALA A 3 -38.51 -23.66 -1.70
CA ALA A 3 -37.09 -23.70 -2.04
C ALA A 3 -36.93 -22.51 -3.04
N LEU A 4 -35.89 -21.68 -2.93
CA LEU A 4 -34.77 -21.58 -3.88
C LEU A 4 -35.10 -21.56 -5.40
N ARG A 5 -34.50 -20.56 -6.08
CA ARG A 5 -34.08 -20.47 -7.51
C ARG A 5 -34.91 -19.56 -8.42
N SER A 6 -34.44 -18.32 -8.55
CA SER A 6 -34.33 -17.68 -9.87
C SER A 6 -32.96 -17.02 -9.99
N GLY A 7 -31.97 -17.81 -10.41
CA GLY A 7 -30.67 -17.29 -10.82
C GLY A 7 -30.83 -16.43 -12.06
N LYS A 8 -30.55 -15.13 -11.95
CA LYS A 8 -30.22 -14.23 -13.07
C LYS A 8 -29.34 -13.08 -12.57
N ILE A 9 -28.05 -13.36 -12.39
CA ILE A 9 -27.00 -12.38 -12.67
C ILE A 9 -26.07 -13.06 -13.67
N PHE A 10 -26.42 -12.96 -14.93
CA PHE A 10 -25.49 -13.26 -16.02
C PHE A 10 -24.56 -12.05 -16.13
N ALA A 11 -23.34 -12.16 -15.59
CA ALA A 11 -22.26 -11.35 -16.10
C ALA A 11 -22.06 -11.75 -17.58
N PRO A 12 -21.97 -10.80 -18.54
CA PRO A 12 -21.70 -11.15 -19.92
C PRO A 12 -20.38 -11.94 -20.00
N PRO A 13 -20.27 -12.96 -20.87
CA PRO A 13 -19.10 -13.86 -20.94
C PRO A 13 -17.82 -13.19 -21.49
N TYR A 14 -17.77 -11.86 -21.52
CA TYR A 14 -16.62 -11.04 -21.91
C TYR A 14 -16.41 -9.85 -20.97
N HIS A 15 -16.77 -9.96 -19.69
CA HIS A 15 -16.26 -9.05 -18.67
C HIS A 15 -14.83 -9.49 -18.32
N ASP A 16 -13.87 -9.05 -19.13
CA ASP A 16 -12.45 -9.04 -18.78
C ASP A 16 -12.23 -7.90 -17.77
N PRO A 17 -12.09 -8.16 -16.45
CA PRO A 17 -12.07 -7.12 -15.41
C PRO A 17 -10.78 -6.31 -15.40
N GLY A 18 -9.85 -6.57 -16.31
CA GLY A 18 -8.73 -5.69 -16.54
C GLY A 18 -8.26 -5.93 -17.94
N GLN A 19 -8.34 -4.91 -18.79
CA GLN A 19 -7.50 -4.84 -19.99
C GLN A 19 -6.11 -5.32 -19.58
N ARG A 20 -5.77 -6.54 -19.97
CA ARG A 20 -4.41 -7.03 -19.92
C ARG A 20 -3.67 -6.16 -20.91
N GLN A 21 -3.16 -5.04 -20.42
CA GLN A 21 -2.33 -4.16 -21.21
C GLN A 21 -1.00 -4.91 -21.38
N GLU A 22 -0.96 -5.79 -22.36
CA GLU A 22 0.27 -6.33 -22.89
C GLU A 22 1.03 -5.18 -23.55
N SER A 23 1.88 -4.46 -22.82
CA SER A 23 3.07 -3.86 -23.43
C SER A 23 4.15 -3.45 -22.41
N LYS A 24 5.42 -3.60 -22.81
CA LYS A 24 6.65 -2.95 -22.29
C LYS A 24 7.05 -3.24 -20.84
N ALA A 25 7.98 -4.20 -20.68
CA ALA A 25 8.67 -4.60 -19.45
C ALA A 25 7.72 -5.00 -18.31
N ASP A 26 7.94 -6.19 -17.76
CA ASP A 26 7.20 -6.67 -16.59
C ASP A 26 7.49 -5.74 -15.39
N LEU A 27 6.61 -4.76 -15.15
CA LEU A 27 6.79 -3.74 -14.11
C LEU A 27 6.85 -4.35 -12.72
N ASN A 28 6.25 -5.52 -12.51
CA ASN A 28 6.35 -6.26 -11.25
C ASN A 28 7.78 -6.76 -11.06
N LYS A 29 8.45 -7.25 -12.11
CA LYS A 29 9.89 -7.57 -12.06
C LYS A 29 10.75 -6.33 -11.81
N VAL A 30 10.39 -5.17 -12.38
CA VAL A 30 11.10 -3.92 -12.09
C VAL A 30 10.91 -3.51 -10.64
N ALA A 31 9.69 -3.56 -10.10
CA ALA A 31 9.38 -3.30 -8.70
C ALA A 31 10.17 -4.20 -7.76
N LEU A 32 10.18 -5.51 -8.03
CA LEU A 32 10.95 -6.49 -7.27
C LEU A 32 12.46 -6.21 -7.35
N SER A 33 12.97 -5.80 -8.52
CA SER A 33 14.37 -5.41 -8.67
C SER A 33 14.70 -4.18 -7.83
N VAL A 34 13.86 -3.15 -7.85
CA VAL A 34 14.04 -1.94 -7.01
C VAL A 34 14.01 -2.33 -5.53
N TRP A 35 13.04 -3.14 -5.10
CA TRP A 35 12.96 -3.63 -3.73
C TRP A 35 14.23 -4.35 -3.28
N ARG A 36 14.75 -5.29 -4.11
CA ARG A 36 15.92 -6.10 -3.79
C ARG A 36 17.21 -5.29 -3.66
N HIS A 37 17.38 -4.25 -4.47
CA HIS A 37 18.57 -3.39 -4.47
C HIS A 37 18.47 -2.18 -3.56
N ALA A 38 17.29 -1.88 -3.01
CA ALA A 38 17.11 -0.82 -2.04
C ALA A 38 17.78 -1.17 -0.71
N ASP A 39 18.34 -0.15 -0.06
CA ASP A 39 19.07 -0.24 1.20
C ASP A 39 18.12 -0.35 2.40
N PRO A 40 18.59 -0.86 3.54
CA PRO A 40 17.90 -0.67 4.81
C PRO A 40 17.61 0.82 5.05
N PHE A 41 16.39 1.16 5.48
CA PHE A 41 16.01 2.57 5.60
C PHE A 41 16.53 3.24 6.90
N ALA A 42 16.91 2.48 7.92
CA ALA A 42 17.38 3.04 9.20
C ALA A 42 18.64 3.91 9.00
N GLY A 43 18.68 5.10 9.61
CA GLY A 43 19.77 6.07 9.45
C GLY A 43 19.78 6.82 8.11
N THR A 44 18.83 6.57 7.21
CA THR A 44 18.74 7.22 5.89
C THR A 44 17.82 8.44 5.88
N LEU A 45 17.63 9.07 4.72
CA LEU A 45 16.64 10.14 4.53
C LEU A 45 15.19 9.65 4.77
N ALA A 46 14.90 8.37 4.54
CA ALA A 46 13.59 7.79 4.84
C ALA A 46 13.32 7.67 6.35
N ASP A 47 14.33 7.27 7.13
CA ASP A 47 14.22 7.26 8.61
C ASP A 47 14.05 8.68 9.14
N ARG A 48 14.86 9.62 8.64
CA ARG A 48 14.71 11.04 8.96
C ARG A 48 13.32 11.57 8.62
N TYR A 49 12.76 11.19 7.48
CA TYR A 49 11.43 11.62 7.05
C TYR A 49 10.35 11.18 8.03
N LEU A 50 10.36 9.91 8.45
CA LEU A 50 9.40 9.40 9.44
C LEU A 50 9.57 10.10 10.79
N ARG A 51 10.81 10.24 11.27
CA ARG A 51 11.10 10.92 12.55
C ARG A 51 10.74 12.41 12.54
N ALA A 52 10.92 13.11 11.43
CA ALA A 52 10.51 14.51 11.26
C ALA A 52 8.98 14.68 11.40
N ARG A 53 8.22 13.60 11.22
CA ARG A 53 6.76 13.54 11.45
C ARG A 53 6.39 12.99 12.82
N ALA A 54 7.34 12.91 13.76
CA ALA A 54 7.18 12.31 15.08
C ALA A 54 6.77 10.82 15.04
N ILE A 55 7.10 10.10 13.97
CA ILE A 55 6.90 8.66 13.84
C ILE A 55 8.18 7.94 14.26
N VAL A 56 8.07 7.04 15.24
CA VAL A 56 9.11 6.07 15.61
C VAL A 56 8.95 4.85 14.71
N PRO A 57 9.89 4.58 13.79
CA PRO A 57 9.66 3.64 12.70
C PRO A 57 9.99 2.19 13.07
N GLU A 58 9.56 1.77 14.27
CA GLU A 58 9.72 0.40 14.75
C GLU A 58 8.65 -0.52 14.13
N GLY A 59 9.03 -1.73 13.75
CA GLY A 59 8.10 -2.72 13.19
C GLY A 59 7.68 -2.48 11.73
N ILE A 60 8.19 -1.43 11.08
CA ILE A 60 7.92 -1.12 9.67
C ILE A 60 8.83 -1.95 8.76
N ASN A 61 8.23 -2.70 7.83
CA ASN A 61 8.96 -3.30 6.71
C ASN A 61 9.04 -2.29 5.56
N ALA A 62 10.19 -1.63 5.43
CA ALA A 62 10.48 -0.68 4.37
C ALA A 62 11.97 -0.64 4.03
N ARG A 63 12.29 -0.08 2.87
CA ARG A 63 13.65 0.15 2.38
C ARG A 63 13.81 1.58 1.86
N PHE A 64 15.02 1.93 1.50
CA PHE A 64 15.38 3.25 0.98
C PHE A 64 16.16 3.12 -0.33
N ASP A 65 15.83 3.97 -1.30
CA ASP A 65 16.63 4.14 -2.52
C ASP A 65 17.05 5.62 -2.62
N PRO A 66 18.35 5.94 -2.54
CA PRO A 66 18.83 7.32 -2.58
C PRO A 66 18.62 7.99 -3.95
N ARG A 67 18.38 7.22 -5.01
CA ARG A 67 18.25 7.71 -6.38
C ARG A 67 17.15 6.93 -7.12
N CYS A 68 15.97 6.86 -6.52
CA CYS A 68 14.83 6.15 -7.09
C CYS A 68 14.30 6.87 -8.33
N GLN A 69 14.03 6.12 -9.40
CA GLN A 69 13.47 6.68 -10.64
C GLN A 69 12.00 7.05 -10.46
N CYS A 70 11.65 8.27 -10.86
CA CYS A 70 10.29 8.73 -11.08
C CYS A 70 10.05 8.97 -12.58
N GLY A 71 8.86 8.61 -13.09
CA GLY A 71 8.50 8.80 -14.49
C GLY A 71 9.27 7.89 -15.47
N ALA A 72 9.06 8.13 -16.76
CA ALA A 72 9.69 7.41 -17.86
C ALA A 72 9.91 8.33 -19.07
N GLY A 73 10.80 7.94 -19.98
CA GLY A 73 11.08 8.71 -21.19
C GLY A 73 11.58 10.13 -20.89
N ALA A 74 10.98 11.14 -21.51
CA ALA A 74 11.33 12.55 -21.33
C ALA A 74 11.01 13.09 -19.92
N ALA A 75 10.07 12.47 -19.19
CA ALA A 75 9.70 12.86 -17.82
C ALA A 75 10.51 12.10 -16.76
N LYS A 76 11.59 11.42 -17.14
CA LYS A 76 12.43 10.64 -16.23
C LYS A 76 13.16 11.57 -15.27
N ALA A 77 12.92 11.40 -13.98
CA ALA A 77 13.59 12.09 -12.89
C ALA A 77 14.09 11.09 -11.84
N PHE A 78 14.89 11.58 -10.89
CA PHE A 78 15.40 10.78 -9.78
C PHE A 78 15.32 11.56 -8.48
N ALA A 79 14.89 10.89 -7.42
CA ALA A 79 14.86 11.45 -6.08
C ALA A 79 15.03 10.34 -5.03
N PRO A 80 15.49 10.67 -3.81
CA PRO A 80 15.49 9.72 -2.70
C PRO A 80 14.06 9.24 -2.41
N ALA A 81 13.87 7.97 -2.09
CA ALA A 81 12.54 7.42 -1.81
C ALA A 81 12.52 6.42 -0.66
N LEU A 82 11.50 6.56 0.21
CA LEU A 82 11.05 5.50 1.09
C LEU A 82 10.26 4.48 0.25
N ILE A 83 10.62 3.21 0.35
CA ILE A 83 10.03 2.11 -0.43
C ILE A 83 9.32 1.16 0.53
N VAL A 84 8.04 0.93 0.30
CA VAL A 84 7.21 -0.03 1.05
C VAL A 84 6.81 -1.17 0.11
N PRO A 85 7.03 -2.44 0.49
CA PRO A 85 6.69 -3.57 -0.36
C PRO A 85 5.20 -3.88 -0.30
N ILE A 86 4.64 -4.33 -1.41
CA ILE A 86 3.29 -4.89 -1.49
C ILE A 86 3.43 -6.36 -1.83
N GLU A 87 2.80 -7.19 -1.02
CA GLU A 87 3.07 -8.61 -0.93
C GLU A 87 1.79 -9.42 -1.17
N GLU A 88 1.95 -10.50 -1.92
CA GLU A 88 1.07 -11.65 -1.93
C GLU A 88 1.79 -12.83 -1.26
N ASP A 89 1.16 -14.00 -1.19
CA ASP A 89 1.77 -15.18 -0.56
C ASP A 89 3.06 -15.64 -1.28
N ALA A 90 3.17 -15.35 -2.57
CA ALA A 90 4.37 -15.61 -3.37
C ALA A 90 5.52 -14.58 -3.13
N GLY A 91 5.26 -13.50 -2.39
CA GLY A 91 6.23 -12.45 -2.07
C GLY A 91 5.87 -11.08 -2.68
N VAL A 92 6.88 -10.23 -2.86
CA VAL A 92 6.71 -8.85 -3.32
C VAL A 92 6.28 -8.81 -4.79
N VAL A 93 5.11 -8.22 -5.05
CA VAL A 93 4.52 -8.08 -6.40
C VAL A 93 4.56 -6.65 -6.93
N ALA A 94 4.60 -5.67 -6.04
CA ALA A 94 4.68 -4.24 -6.35
C ALA A 94 5.37 -3.48 -5.20
N ILE A 95 5.69 -2.22 -5.44
CA ILE A 95 6.21 -1.33 -4.39
C ILE A 95 5.48 0.01 -4.40
N HIS A 96 5.29 0.57 -3.22
CA HIS A 96 4.91 1.96 -3.04
C HIS A 96 6.14 2.80 -2.71
N ARG A 97 6.32 3.91 -3.43
CA ARG A 97 7.45 4.82 -3.27
C ARG A 97 6.95 6.16 -2.79
N THR A 98 7.49 6.64 -1.69
CA THR A 98 7.33 8.03 -1.24
C THR A 98 8.61 8.77 -1.55
N PHE A 99 8.60 9.61 -2.56
CA PHE A 99 9.74 10.44 -2.94
C PHE A 99 9.92 11.58 -1.94
N LEU A 100 11.16 11.86 -1.59
CA LEU A 100 11.54 12.76 -0.50
C LEU A 100 12.37 13.93 -1.03
N THR A 101 12.35 15.02 -0.28
CA THR A 101 13.30 16.12 -0.48
C THR A 101 14.74 15.64 -0.23
N PRO A 102 15.76 16.30 -0.82
CA PRO A 102 17.16 15.92 -0.60
C PRO A 102 17.62 15.98 0.86
N ASP A 103 16.93 16.75 1.72
CA ASP A 103 17.19 16.81 3.16
C ASP A 103 16.39 15.78 3.98
N GLY A 104 15.51 15.00 3.33
CA GLY A 104 14.68 13.97 3.94
C GLY A 104 13.67 14.47 4.96
N ARG A 105 13.32 15.77 4.96
CA ARG A 105 12.36 16.31 5.94
C ARG A 105 10.92 16.30 5.42
N TRP A 106 10.75 16.33 4.11
CA TRP A 106 9.45 16.45 3.45
C TRP A 106 9.35 15.48 2.27
N LYS A 107 8.14 15.37 1.73
CA LYS A 107 7.92 14.73 0.43
C LYS A 107 8.53 15.61 -0.66
N ALA A 108 9.00 14.99 -1.74
CA ALA A 108 9.53 15.71 -2.90
C ALA A 108 8.49 16.71 -3.43
N ASP A 109 8.96 17.87 -3.89
CA ASP A 109 8.13 18.90 -4.51
C ASP A 109 7.77 18.48 -5.94
N MET A 110 6.68 17.73 -6.06
CA MET A 110 6.14 17.24 -7.33
C MET A 110 4.65 16.94 -7.16
N GLU A 111 3.90 16.94 -8.27
CA GLU A 111 2.45 16.75 -8.28
C GLU A 111 2.00 15.48 -7.55
N GLU A 112 2.71 14.37 -7.75
CA GLU A 112 2.40 13.11 -7.10
C GLU A 112 3.66 12.46 -6.51
N PRO A 113 3.99 12.76 -5.24
CA PRO A 113 5.21 12.28 -4.57
C PRO A 113 5.07 10.86 -4.01
N LYS A 114 3.86 10.28 -4.02
CA LYS A 114 3.57 8.90 -3.64
C LYS A 114 3.19 8.12 -4.89
N ARG A 115 3.94 7.09 -5.27
CA ARG A 115 3.71 6.35 -6.52
C ARG A 115 3.89 4.86 -6.38
N MET A 116 2.95 4.14 -6.98
CA MET A 116 3.05 2.70 -7.20
C MET A 116 4.07 2.36 -8.30
N LEU A 117 4.75 1.21 -8.20
CA LEU A 117 5.46 0.57 -9.30
C LEU A 117 5.11 -0.92 -9.31
N GLY A 118 4.76 -1.42 -10.49
CA GLY A 118 4.16 -2.74 -10.64
C GLY A 118 2.64 -2.69 -10.46
N ASN A 119 1.99 -3.79 -10.83
CA ASN A 119 0.59 -4.03 -10.55
C ASN A 119 0.48 -4.73 -9.19
N PRO A 120 -0.09 -4.07 -8.17
CA PRO A 120 -0.24 -4.65 -6.85
C PRO A 120 -1.31 -5.75 -6.77
N GLY A 121 -2.20 -5.87 -7.78
CA GLY A 121 -3.28 -6.87 -7.76
C GLY A 121 -4.05 -6.83 -6.44
N VAL A 122 -4.20 -8.02 -5.84
CA VAL A 122 -4.80 -8.21 -4.52
C VAL A 122 -3.78 -8.14 -3.37
N GLY A 123 -2.51 -7.88 -3.67
CA GLY A 123 -1.46 -7.72 -2.69
C GLY A 123 -1.68 -6.55 -1.73
N ALA A 124 -1.09 -6.66 -0.55
CA ALA A 124 -1.16 -5.66 0.51
C ALA A 124 0.22 -5.41 1.12
N VAL A 125 0.40 -4.28 1.79
CA VAL A 125 1.57 -4.13 2.67
C VAL A 125 1.31 -4.96 3.92
N ARG A 126 2.13 -5.97 4.21
CA ARG A 126 1.90 -6.93 5.30
C ARG A 126 2.85 -6.72 6.48
N TRP A 127 2.88 -5.51 7.05
CA TRP A 127 3.69 -5.23 8.24
C TRP A 127 3.29 -6.17 9.39
N GLY A 128 4.28 -6.77 10.04
CA GLY A 128 4.06 -7.81 11.06
C GLY A 128 3.64 -9.18 10.54
N GLY A 129 3.51 -9.37 9.22
CA GLY A 129 2.99 -10.59 8.63
C GLY A 129 1.47 -10.73 8.81
N ILE A 130 0.98 -11.98 8.69
CA ILE A 130 -0.43 -12.30 8.90
C ILE A 130 -0.75 -12.27 10.40
N PRO A 131 -1.73 -11.47 10.86
CA PRO A 131 -2.11 -11.41 12.26
C PRO A 131 -2.55 -12.77 12.82
N THR A 132 -2.02 -13.14 13.99
CA THR A 132 -2.35 -14.40 14.68
C THR A 132 -3.53 -14.27 15.64
N ASP A 133 -3.94 -13.05 15.97
CA ASP A 133 -5.09 -12.74 16.83
C ASP A 133 -6.42 -12.71 16.05
N GLY A 134 -6.38 -12.94 14.73
CA GLY A 134 -7.55 -12.86 13.85
C GLY A 134 -8.03 -11.43 13.58
N VAL A 135 -7.28 -10.41 13.99
CA VAL A 135 -7.64 -8.99 13.84
C VAL A 135 -6.70 -8.29 12.85
N LEU A 136 -7.23 -7.97 11.67
CA LEU A 136 -6.53 -7.16 10.68
C LEU A 136 -6.76 -5.67 10.94
N ARG A 137 -5.69 -4.93 11.18
CA ARG A 137 -5.71 -3.48 11.41
C ARG A 137 -5.23 -2.79 10.15
N LEU A 138 -6.00 -1.85 9.62
CA LEU A 138 -5.72 -1.15 8.37
C LEU A 138 -5.68 0.36 8.59
N ALA A 139 -4.85 1.07 7.83
CA ALA A 139 -4.92 2.51 7.67
C ALA A 139 -4.68 2.89 6.20
N GLU A 140 -5.10 4.07 5.78
CA GLU A 140 -5.05 4.44 4.36
C GLU A 140 -3.60 4.60 3.86
N GLY A 141 -2.79 5.39 4.58
CA GLY A 141 -1.43 5.73 4.19
C GLY A 141 -0.35 5.01 4.99
N VAL A 142 0.87 4.99 4.43
CA VAL A 142 2.09 4.52 5.10
C VAL A 142 2.32 5.30 6.40
N GLU A 143 2.22 6.62 6.36
CA GLU A 143 2.43 7.47 7.53
C GLU A 143 1.31 7.31 8.57
N ASP A 144 0.07 7.09 8.14
CA ASP A 144 -1.07 6.88 9.05
C ASP A 144 -0.94 5.54 9.77
N ALA A 145 -0.67 4.46 9.04
CA ALA A 145 -0.44 3.14 9.63
C ALA A 145 0.70 3.18 10.65
N ALA A 146 1.82 3.82 10.28
CA ALA A 146 2.96 3.98 11.16
C ALA A 146 2.65 4.82 12.42
N SER A 147 1.88 5.90 12.26
CA SER A 147 1.45 6.73 13.39
C SER A 147 0.55 5.96 14.35
N VAL A 148 -0.39 5.17 13.82
CA VAL A 148 -1.27 4.32 14.65
C VAL A 148 -0.45 3.28 15.42
N MET A 149 0.54 2.64 14.79
CA MET A 149 1.40 1.67 15.49
C MET A 149 2.14 2.28 16.69
N ASN A 150 2.47 3.58 16.67
CA ASN A 150 3.07 4.26 17.83
C ASN A 150 2.09 4.51 18.99
N LEU A 151 0.78 4.37 18.76
CA LEU A 151 -0.27 4.51 19.78
C LEU A 151 -0.72 3.15 20.34
N LEU A 152 -0.48 2.08 19.60
CA LEU A 152 -0.84 0.72 20.01
C LEU A 152 0.25 0.09 20.87
N GLU A 153 -0.13 -0.93 21.64
CA GLU A 153 0.85 -1.75 22.34
C GLU A 153 1.78 -2.48 21.35
N PRO A 154 3.06 -2.70 21.71
CA PRO A 154 4.00 -3.44 20.86
C PRO A 154 3.45 -4.78 20.39
N GLY A 155 3.67 -5.10 19.11
CA GLY A 155 3.18 -6.33 18.49
C GLY A 155 1.85 -6.17 17.73
N HIS A 156 1.17 -5.03 17.86
CA HIS A 156 0.02 -4.70 17.02
C HIS A 156 0.43 -3.93 15.77
N PHE A 157 0.45 -4.63 14.64
CA PHE A 157 0.82 -4.05 13.35
C PHE A 157 -0.41 -3.55 12.59
N VAL A 158 -0.21 -2.50 11.79
CA VAL A 158 -1.23 -1.88 10.96
C VAL A 158 -0.76 -1.92 9.51
N TRP A 159 -1.57 -2.50 8.63
CA TRP A 159 -1.25 -2.56 7.19
C TRP A 159 -1.69 -1.26 6.50
N PRO A 160 -0.77 -0.51 5.87
CA PRO A 160 -1.16 0.58 5.00
C PRO A 160 -1.80 0.04 3.70
N VAL A 161 -2.97 0.56 3.36
CA VAL A 161 -3.77 0.12 2.21
C VAL A 161 -3.35 0.80 0.91
N LEU A 162 -2.73 1.96 1.01
CA LEU A 162 -2.16 2.76 -0.08
C LEU A 162 -3.22 3.39 -0.99
N GLY A 163 -4.20 4.03 -0.34
CA GLY A 163 -5.29 4.78 -0.98
C GLY A 163 -6.67 4.16 -0.74
N ILE A 164 -7.69 5.01 -0.66
CA ILE A 164 -9.06 4.61 -0.28
C ILE A 164 -9.66 3.54 -1.21
N GLU A 165 -9.43 3.65 -2.51
CA GLU A 165 -9.93 2.71 -3.51
C GLU A 165 -9.35 1.28 -3.35
N ARG A 166 -8.23 1.14 -2.65
CA ARG A 166 -7.61 -0.18 -2.43
C ARG A 166 -8.25 -0.97 -1.28
N TYR A 167 -9.10 -0.38 -0.44
CA TYR A 167 -9.77 -1.13 0.63
C TYR A 167 -10.58 -2.32 0.09
N GLN A 168 -11.23 -2.16 -1.07
CA GLN A 168 -11.97 -3.25 -1.75
C GLN A 168 -11.07 -4.25 -2.50
N GLY A 169 -9.79 -3.91 -2.72
CA GLY A 169 -8.90 -4.66 -3.60
C GLY A 169 -7.92 -5.59 -2.89
N ILE A 170 -7.66 -5.39 -1.60
CA ILE A 170 -6.67 -6.21 -0.88
C ILE A 170 -7.24 -7.58 -0.48
N ALA A 171 -6.40 -8.61 -0.58
CA ALA A 171 -6.73 -9.94 -0.06
C ALA A 171 -6.72 -9.92 1.47
N ILE A 172 -7.85 -10.30 2.07
CA ILE A 172 -7.97 -10.54 3.51
C ILE A 172 -7.66 -12.02 3.76
N PRO A 173 -6.65 -12.35 4.59
CA PRO A 173 -6.34 -13.74 4.92
C PRO A 173 -7.53 -14.45 5.58
N GLU A 174 -7.72 -15.73 5.28
CA GLU A 174 -8.85 -16.53 5.79
C GLU A 174 -8.91 -16.61 7.32
N SER A 175 -7.76 -16.45 8.00
CA SER A 175 -7.67 -16.45 9.47
C SER A 175 -8.27 -15.20 10.13
N ILE A 176 -8.60 -14.16 9.36
CA ILE A 176 -9.10 -12.88 9.87
C ILE A 176 -10.61 -12.94 10.05
N HIS A 177 -11.08 -12.71 11.28
CA HIS A 177 -12.50 -12.58 11.60
C HIS A 177 -12.91 -11.15 11.96
N THR A 178 -11.96 -10.24 12.12
CA THR A 178 -12.23 -8.84 12.47
C THR A 178 -11.29 -7.90 11.72
N VAL A 179 -11.86 -6.84 11.15
CA VAL A 179 -11.11 -5.77 10.48
C VAL A 179 -11.35 -4.46 11.23
N ILE A 180 -10.27 -3.78 11.62
CA ILE A 180 -10.30 -2.45 12.23
C ILE A 180 -9.70 -1.45 11.25
N LEU A 181 -10.47 -0.42 10.91
CA LEU A 181 -10.04 0.65 10.02
C LEU A 181 -9.69 1.90 10.82
N TYR A 182 -8.44 2.34 10.73
CA TYR A 182 -7.98 3.63 11.22
C TYR A 182 -7.98 4.62 10.06
N SER A 183 -9.05 5.38 9.93
CA SER A 183 -9.21 6.39 8.88
C SER A 183 -9.30 7.79 9.49
N GLN A 184 -8.68 8.76 8.83
CA GLN A 184 -8.91 10.16 9.15
C GLN A 184 -10.25 10.58 8.53
N HIS A 185 -11.33 10.53 9.31
CA HIS A 185 -12.64 10.98 8.86
C HIS A 185 -12.67 12.50 8.69
N GLY A 186 -12.49 12.97 7.45
CA GLY A 186 -12.81 14.33 7.03
C GLY A 186 -13.52 14.34 5.68
N ILE A 187 -14.84 14.57 5.68
CA ILE A 187 -15.79 14.75 4.54
C ILE A 187 -15.91 13.57 3.55
N GLU A 188 -14.82 12.89 3.21
CA GLU A 188 -14.76 11.90 2.12
C GLU A 188 -15.31 10.53 2.55
N ALA A 189 -15.01 10.10 3.78
CA ALA A 189 -15.59 8.89 4.36
C ALA A 189 -17.12 8.96 4.51
N ALA A 190 -17.69 10.16 4.71
CA ALA A 190 -19.14 10.35 4.76
C ALA A 190 -19.81 10.14 3.40
N ARG A 191 -19.14 10.55 2.30
CA ARG A 191 -19.64 10.37 0.92
C ARG A 191 -19.61 8.91 0.47
N GLU A 192 -18.59 8.16 0.87
CA GLU A 192 -18.50 6.74 0.53
C GLU A 192 -19.43 5.87 1.39
N LEU A 193 -19.75 6.27 2.63
CA LEU A 193 -20.81 5.62 3.43
C LEU A 193 -22.21 5.78 2.79
N GLU A 194 -22.53 6.92 2.17
CA GLU A 194 -23.78 7.08 1.41
C GLU A 194 -23.84 6.13 0.19
N ARG A 195 -22.69 5.88 -0.45
CA ARG A 195 -22.58 4.97 -1.60
C ARG A 195 -22.58 3.49 -1.21
N ALA A 196 -22.23 3.18 0.04
CA ALA A 196 -22.17 1.83 0.58
C ALA A 196 -23.49 1.34 1.20
N THR A 197 -24.63 1.96 0.86
CA THR A 197 -25.95 1.45 1.25
C THR A 197 -26.38 0.36 0.24
N PRO A 198 -26.80 -0.84 0.69
CA PRO A 198 -27.11 -1.98 -0.18
C PRO A 198 -28.27 -1.74 -1.16
#